data_AF-A0A1J3IL87-F1
#
_entry.id   AF-A0A1J3IL87-F1
#
_cell.length_a   1.000
_cell.length_b   1.000
_cell.length_c   1.000
_cell.angle_alpha   90.00
_cell.angle_beta   90.00
_cell.angle_gamma   90.00
#
_symmetry.space_group_name_H-M   'P 1'
#
loop_
_entity.id
_entity.type
_entity.pdbx_description
1 polymer ?
#
loop_
_entity_poly.entity_id
_entity_poly.type
_entity_poly.pdbx_seq_one_letter_code
_entity_poly.pdbx_strand_id
1 'polypeptide(L)'
;MSRVSKLFILRLFRDHPDFAVNVRSKNQLVKKTYMNLLLGLIETLNKPPHSITDTELSNAQSEFIDLTGAAGFKLVWLKTKLDEIFSENSRTTSRI
;
A
#
# COMPACT_ATOMS: atom_id res chain seq x y z
N MET A 1 -2.63 -9.51 15.82
CA MET A 1 -1.71 -9.51 14.65
C MET A 1 -1.01 -10.86 14.64
N SER A 2 -1.09 -11.60 13.53
CA SER A 2 -0.53 -12.96 13.43
C SER A 2 1.01 -12.93 13.44
N ARG A 3 1.66 -14.05 13.82
CA ARG A 3 3.12 -14.21 13.75
C ARG A 3 3.65 -14.01 12.31
N VAL A 4 2.86 -14.40 11.32
CA VAL A 4 3.18 -14.24 9.89
C VAL A 4 3.24 -12.76 9.49
N SER A 5 2.23 -11.98 9.88
CA SER A 5 2.17 -10.54 9.61
C SER A 5 3.36 -9.78 10.22
N LYS A 6 3.85 -10.23 11.37
CA LYS A 6 5.02 -9.62 12.04
C LYS A 6 6.32 -9.83 11.26
N LEU A 7 6.55 -11.03 10.71
CA LEU A 7 7.73 -11.32 9.90
C LEU A 7 7.71 -10.56 8.56
N PHE A 8 6.53 -10.42 7.95
CA PHE A 8 6.35 -9.65 6.73
C PHE A 8 6.69 -8.17 6.92
N ILE A 9 6.15 -7.56 7.98
CA ILE A 9 6.44 -6.17 8.35
C ILE A 9 7.94 -5.96 8.61
N LEU A 10 8.63 -6.92 9.23
CA LEU A 10 10.08 -6.82 9.44
C LEU A 10 10.88 -6.86 8.13
N ARG A 11 10.44 -7.63 7.12
CA ARG A 11 11.06 -7.59 5.78
C ARG A 11 10.80 -6.27 5.08
N LEU A 12 9.57 -5.75 5.15
CA LEU A 12 9.24 -4.42 4.63
C LEU A 12 10.16 -3.33 5.20
N PHE A 13 10.40 -3.33 6.51
CA PHE A 13 11.33 -2.37 7.12
C PHE A 13 12.79 -2.55 6.70
N ARG A 14 13.18 -3.77 6.30
CA ARG A 14 14.53 -4.05 5.79
C ARG A 14 14.68 -3.55 4.36
N ASP A 15 13.70 -3.86 3.51
CA ASP A 15 13.77 -3.61 2.07
C ASP A 15 13.42 -2.14 1.75
N HIS A 16 12.62 -1.50 2.60
CA HIS A 16 12.18 -0.12 2.49
C HIS A 16 12.37 0.62 3.83
N PRO A 17 13.60 0.92 4.26
CA PRO A 17 13.86 1.52 5.58
C PRO A 17 13.31 2.95 5.73
N ASP A 18 13.09 3.64 4.61
CA ASP A 18 12.41 4.94 4.51
C ASP A 18 10.95 4.91 4.99
N PHE A 19 10.35 3.72 5.05
CA PHE A 19 9.03 3.44 5.63
C PHE A 19 9.00 3.57 7.17
N ALA A 20 10.12 3.33 7.85
CA ALA A 20 10.18 3.27 9.32
C ALA A 20 9.95 4.61 10.02
N VAL A 21 9.98 5.70 9.25
CA VAL A 21 10.00 7.06 9.78
C VAL A 21 8.63 7.69 9.58
N ASN A 22 8.01 8.05 10.71
CA ASN A 22 6.84 8.92 10.87
C ASN A 22 5.45 8.30 10.65
N VAL A 23 5.01 7.45 11.59
CA VAL A 23 3.62 7.59 12.07
C VAL A 23 3.61 8.68 13.13
N ARG A 24 3.22 9.90 12.75
CA ARG A 24 3.21 11.09 13.64
C ARG A 24 2.31 10.96 14.86
N SER A 25 1.44 9.94 14.92
CA SER A 25 0.49 9.75 16.01
C SER A 25 1.13 9.11 17.25
N LYS A 26 0.88 9.69 18.44
CA LYS A 26 1.22 9.06 19.73
C LYS A 26 0.23 7.96 20.13
N ASN A 27 -0.93 7.87 19.46
CA ASN A 27 -1.99 6.92 19.80
C ASN A 27 -1.73 5.55 19.15
N GLN A 28 -1.61 4.51 20.00
CA GLN A 28 -1.33 3.14 19.57
C GLN A 28 -2.45 2.53 18.71
N LEU A 29 -3.71 2.89 18.95
CA LEU A 29 -4.83 2.43 18.12
C LEU A 29 -4.75 3.02 16.71
N VAL A 30 -4.45 4.32 16.61
CA VAL A 30 -4.25 5.00 15.32
C VAL A 30 -3.08 4.38 14.56
N LYS A 31 -1.96 4.09 15.24
CA LYS A 31 -0.84 3.35 14.63
C LYS A 31 -1.29 2.00 14.09
N LYS A 32 -2.04 1.22 14.88
CA LYS A 32 -2.53 -0.09 14.47
C LYS A 32 -3.45 0.00 13.24
N THR A 33 -4.35 0.99 13.21
CA THR A 33 -5.24 1.23 12.07
C THR A 33 -4.44 1.51 10.80
N TYR A 34 -3.46 2.41 10.85
CA TYR A 34 -2.64 2.70 9.69
C TYR A 34 -1.78 1.52 9.23
N MET A 35 -1.24 0.72 10.16
CA MET A 35 -0.48 -0.49 9.79
C MET A 35 -1.37 -1.54 9.13
N ASN A 36 -2.63 -1.68 9.57
CA ASN A 36 -3.59 -2.58 8.92
C ASN A 36 -3.96 -2.08 7.51
N LEU A 37 -4.19 -0.77 7.37
CA LEU A 37 -4.51 -0.14 6.08
C LEU A 37 -3.37 -0.35 5.08
N LEU A 38 -2.13 -0.10 5.52
CA LEU A 38 -0.94 -0.36 4.71
C LEU A 38 -0.83 -1.83 4.31
N LEU A 39 -1.07 -2.77 5.24
CA LEU A 39 -0.98 -4.18 4.93
C LEU A 39 -2.01 -4.57 3.85
N GLY A 40 -3.24 -4.08 3.96
CA GLY A 40 -4.29 -4.28 2.95
C GLY A 40 -3.92 -3.70 1.58
N LEU A 41 -3.36 -2.48 1.57
CA LEU A 41 -2.85 -1.86 0.33
C LEU A 41 -1.77 -2.73 -0.34
N ILE A 42 -0.80 -3.21 0.44
CA ILE A 42 0.29 -4.06 -0.07
C ILE A 42 -0.25 -5.39 -0.59
N GLU A 43 -1.19 -6.01 0.12
CA GLU A 43 -1.85 -7.25 -0.31
C GLU A 43 -2.58 -7.05 -1.64
N THR A 44 -3.33 -5.94 -1.80
CA THR A 44 -4.01 -5.59 -3.04
C THR A 44 -3.03 -5.40 -4.19
N LEU A 45 -1.98 -4.60 -4.01
CA LEU A 45 -1.01 -4.31 -5.07
C LEU A 45 -0.06 -5.48 -5.36
N ASN A 46 -0.04 -6.53 -4.54
CA ASN A 46 0.71 -7.76 -4.81
C ASN A 46 -0.07 -8.77 -5.66
N LYS A 47 -1.37 -8.54 -5.91
CA LYS A 47 -2.14 -9.37 -6.84
C LYS A 47 -1.62 -9.18 -8.28
N PRO A 48 -1.79 -10.19 -9.16
CA PRO A 48 -1.59 -9.99 -10.60
C PRO A 48 -2.41 -8.78 -11.09
N PRO A 49 -1.84 -7.86 -11.90
CA PRO A 49 -2.53 -6.62 -12.31
C PRO A 49 -3.92 -6.85 -12.90
N HIS A 50 -4.08 -7.93 -13.66
CA HIS A 50 -5.30 -8.33 -14.37
C HIS A 50 -6.37 -8.93 -13.44
N SER A 51 -6.02 -9.21 -12.19
CA SER A 51 -6.93 -9.69 -11.15
C SER A 51 -7.38 -8.59 -10.18
N ILE A 52 -6.84 -7.37 -10.33
CA ILE A 52 -7.23 -6.20 -9.55
C ILE A 52 -8.41 -5.56 -10.28
N THR A 53 -9.55 -5.46 -9.60
CA THR A 53 -10.73 -4.78 -10.14
C THR A 53 -10.58 -3.26 -10.09
N ASP A 54 -11.33 -2.52 -10.93
CA ASP A 54 -11.34 -1.05 -10.89
C ASP A 54 -11.72 -0.50 -9.50
N THR A 55 -12.63 -1.18 -8.80
CA THR A 55 -13.02 -0.82 -7.43
C THR A 55 -11.88 -1.02 -6.45
N GLU A 56 -11.16 -2.15 -6.51
CA GLU A 56 -9.99 -2.38 -5.66
C GLU A 56 -8.87 -1.39 -5.95
N LEU A 57 -8.67 -1.04 -7.23
CA LEU A 57 -7.66 -0.07 -7.64
C LEU A 57 -7.99 1.35 -7.15
N SER A 58 -9.25 1.78 -7.24
CA SER A 58 -9.74 3.06 -6.71
C SER A 58 -9.61 3.13 -5.19
N ASN A 59 -9.95 2.04 -4.49
CA ASN A 59 -9.76 1.93 -3.04
C ASN A 59 -8.27 2.01 -2.68
N ALA A 60 -7.40 1.25 -3.37
CA ALA A 60 -5.96 1.28 -3.15
C ALA A 60 -5.37 2.70 -3.35
N GLN A 61 -5.85 3.44 -4.34
CA GLN A 61 -5.45 4.84 -4.54
C GLN A 61 -5.88 5.73 -3.37
N SER A 62 -7.10 5.56 -2.88
CA SER A 62 -7.62 6.33 -1.73
C SER A 62 -6.83 6.01 -0.45
N GLU A 63 -6.58 4.74 -0.17
CA GLU A 63 -5.79 4.28 0.97
C GLU A 63 -4.34 4.82 0.91
N PHE A 64 -3.74 4.85 -0.28
CA PHE A 64 -2.42 5.42 -0.49
C PHE A 64 -2.38 6.92 -0.17
N ILE A 65 -3.41 7.68 -0.57
CA ILE A 65 -3.54 9.11 -0.27
C ILE A 65 -3.67 9.33 1.25
N ASP A 66 -4.50 8.54 1.94
CA ASP A 66 -4.66 8.63 3.39
C ASP A 66 -3.35 8.33 4.15
N LEU A 67 -2.62 7.32 3.72
CA LEU A 67 -1.35 6.93 4.32
C LEU A 67 -0.27 8.00 4.09
N THR A 68 -0.15 8.55 2.88
CA THR A 68 0.89 9.55 2.58
C THR A 68 0.55 10.94 3.08
N GLY A 69 -0.73 11.34 3.02
CA GLY A 69 -1.22 12.63 3.48
C GLY A 69 -1.40 12.69 5.01
N ALA A 70 -2.38 11.97 5.53
CA ALA A 70 -2.79 12.06 6.93
C ALA A 70 -1.78 11.40 7.88
N ALA A 71 -1.30 10.21 7.55
CA ALA A 71 -0.32 9.52 8.39
C ALA A 71 1.12 10.00 8.16
N GLY A 72 1.42 10.55 6.97
CA GLY A 72 2.74 11.08 6.62
C GLY A 72 3.75 10.00 6.21
N PHE A 73 3.30 8.83 5.78
CA PHE A 73 4.21 7.79 5.30
C PHE A 73 4.90 8.20 4.01
N LYS A 74 6.16 7.80 3.87
CA LYS A 74 6.91 7.86 2.61
C LYS A 74 6.80 6.49 1.93
N LEU A 75 5.90 6.39 0.95
CA LEU A 75 5.57 5.14 0.27
C LEU A 75 5.95 5.19 -1.22
N VAL A 76 7.15 5.69 -1.54
CA VAL A 76 7.57 5.93 -2.93
C VAL A 76 7.49 4.66 -3.78
N TRP A 77 7.92 3.53 -3.23
CA TRP A 77 7.88 2.24 -3.93
C TRP A 77 6.44 1.76 -4.22
N LEU A 78 5.49 2.01 -3.31
CA LEU A 78 4.07 1.69 -3.54
C LEU A 78 3.46 2.61 -4.60
N LYS A 79 3.89 3.88 -4.64
CA LYS A 79 3.47 4.80 -5.71
C LYS A 79 3.88 4.26 -7.08
N THR A 80 5.15 3.90 -7.24
CA THR A 80 5.67 3.34 -8.49
C THR A 80 4.88 2.12 -8.93
N LYS A 81 4.61 1.20 -7.98
CA LYS A 81 3.83 -0.01 -8.27
C LYS A 81 2.38 0.30 -8.68
N LEU A 82 1.74 1.26 -8.02
CA LEU A 82 0.39 1.70 -8.34
C LEU A 82 0.34 2.30 -9.76
N ASP A 83 1.29 3.16 -10.11
CA ASP A 83 1.41 3.80 -11.43
C ASP A 83 1.64 2.76 -12.56
N GLU A 84 2.41 1.70 -12.29
CA GLU A 84 2.62 0.57 -13.21
C GLU A 84 1.30 -0.17 -13.49
N ILE A 85 0.51 -0.46 -12.45
CA ILE A 85 -0.78 -1.15 -12.57
C ILE A 85 -1.78 -0.30 -13.38
N PHE A 86 -1.87 1.02 -13.11
CA PHE A 86 -2.71 1.94 -13.90
C PHE A 86 -2.29 1.97 -15.38
N SER A 87 -0.99 1.95 -15.63
CA SER A 87 -0.44 1.93 -16.99
C SER A 87 -0.72 0.62 -17.72
N GLU A 88 -0.74 -0.51 -17.02
CA GLU A 88 -1.10 -1.81 -17.61
C GLU A 88 -2.60 -1.94 -17.88
N ASN A 89 -3.44 -1.46 -16.95
CA ASN A 89 -4.90 -1.51 -17.12
C ASN A 89 -5.34 -0.68 -18.34
N SER A 90 -4.81 0.55 -18.49
CA SER A 90 -5.08 1.40 -19.65
C SER A 90 -4.64 0.80 -21.00
N ARG A 91 -3.52 0.07 -21.03
CA ARG A 91 -3.07 -0.67 -22.23
C ARG A 91 -3.95 -1.87 -22.55
N THR A 92 -4.55 -2.49 -21.54
CA THR A 92 -5.43 -3.65 -21.70
C THR A 92 -6.79 -3.20 -22.23
N THR A 93 -7.36 -2.11 -21.69
CA THR A 93 -8.61 -1.51 -22.19
C THR A 93 -8.49 -1.01 -23.63
N SER A 94 -7.30 -0.58 -24.07
CA SER A 94 -7.05 -0.09 -25.44
C SER A 94 -6.82 -1.20 -26.48
N ARG A 95 -6.74 -2.46 -26.06
CA ARG A 95 -6.45 -3.62 -26.92
C ARG A 95 -7.69 -4.45 -27.28
N ILE A 96 -8.87 -4.02 -26.84
CA ILE A 96 -10.16 -4.69 -27.07
C ILE A 96 -10.97 -3.89 -28.09
#